data_AF-A0A2V9UKS6-F1
#
_entry.id   AF-A0A2V9UKS6-F1
#
_cell.length_a   1.000
_cell.length_b   1.000
_cell.length_c   1.000
_cell.angle_alpha   90.00
_cell.angle_beta   90.00
_cell.angle_gamma   90.00
#
_symmetry.space_group_name_H-M   'P 1'
#
loop_
_entity.id
_entity.type
_entity.pdbx_description
1 polymer ?
#
loop_
_entity_poly.entity_id
_entity_poly.type
_entity_poly.pdbx_seq_one_letter_code
_entity_poly.pdbx_strand_id
1 'polypeptide(L)'
;MNTVINQSAIEGVTVGTHWIDAETGTPGPGTCSPVGTDTCQQDGFGWTHTYDWSAIDSDNAPWFAAQSGTKKVNVILQGIGGAGALCLITNSCVNRLTPYYVTTSSWAAHTASSTEDLINANKDGCTNYLGLIATSMTRDQNGLVTVTSHGHGYLNGDTIWIGGTTPSNFNIAQESVTSVQVASSTLTIKASNSFPSGMLVTFQNLGQATFLNNQTVTVLNSTPSQFTATFAHADYGPTAETGGTANPLGVRVKNATANTFQYQTGILSAGSASVPGTVVSVQQSWPVPYETPYKTAWEAFVAAAIIHYNNSPHLSQISYMRVGRSVGGEAYPPCTPNLEQIPPPNTYTKSGWLQYYTEVDDFVQGQKPKMQIIDPLNQVGNGTVADPADPTYGTAEAQIAVAHQNASGKVNGFGSQGMQASDITNYAANKDCSSDWCGTFNTFYQTGVPLELQQVGLSAPVPESDVNSPTGDLRPLLPFAVERHATIIELYDLDALLAYDPNYCVLPAVNGLCAPGSVEIPIIVLPPQNQLPYFQAVGQPGQQGAKGDGSYAAVINSTQGQH
;
A
#
# COMPACT_ATOMS: atom_id res chain seq x y z
N MET A 1 -36.71 15.20 -15.34
CA MET A 1 -35.30 14.87 -15.12
C MET A 1 -34.50 16.09 -15.52
N ASN A 2 -34.35 17.04 -14.59
CA ASN A 2 -33.43 18.15 -14.79
C ASN A 2 -32.03 17.57 -14.75
N THR A 3 -31.31 17.78 -15.84
CA THR A 3 -29.93 17.42 -16.13
C THR A 3 -29.00 17.67 -14.94
N VAL A 4 -28.71 16.61 -14.19
CA VAL A 4 -27.77 16.66 -13.06
C VAL A 4 -26.31 16.69 -13.55
N ILE A 5 -26.05 16.29 -14.79
CA ILE A 5 -24.76 16.49 -15.46
C ILE A 5 -25.02 17.08 -16.84
N ASN A 6 -24.91 18.41 -16.94
CA ASN A 6 -24.74 19.12 -18.22
C ASN A 6 -23.25 19.17 -18.64
N GLN A 7 -22.37 18.51 -17.90
CA GLN A 7 -20.94 18.46 -18.21
C GLN A 7 -20.73 17.44 -19.33
N SER A 8 -20.10 17.91 -20.40
CA SER A 8 -19.70 17.11 -21.54
C SER A 8 -18.57 16.17 -21.13
N ALA A 9 -18.93 14.95 -20.73
CA ALA A 9 -18.07 13.79 -20.59
C ALA A 9 -17.22 13.61 -19.32
N ILE A 10 -16.99 12.33 -19.00
CA ILE A 10 -15.82 11.89 -18.25
C ILE A 10 -14.60 12.44 -19.01
N GLU A 11 -13.98 13.50 -18.48
CA GLU A 11 -12.96 14.28 -19.19
C GLU A 11 -11.60 13.57 -19.27
N GLY A 12 -11.44 12.39 -18.65
CA GLY A 12 -10.20 11.64 -18.74
C GLY A 12 -10.22 10.24 -18.16
N VAL A 13 -9.05 9.61 -18.16
CA VAL A 13 -8.78 8.30 -17.55
C VAL A 13 -7.61 8.42 -16.60
N THR A 14 -7.67 7.71 -15.48
CA THR A 14 -6.57 7.60 -14.53
C THR A 14 -5.75 6.35 -14.84
N VAL A 15 -4.44 6.52 -15.02
CA VAL A 15 -3.50 5.43 -15.31
C VAL A 15 -2.41 5.36 -14.23
N GLY A 16 -2.07 4.14 -13.83
CA GLY A 16 -0.97 3.88 -12.89
C GLY A 16 0.37 3.77 -13.62
N THR A 17 1.39 4.38 -13.05
CA THR A 17 2.80 4.21 -13.42
C THR A 17 3.50 3.58 -12.22
N HIS A 18 3.70 2.26 -12.27
CA HIS A 18 4.38 1.55 -11.22
C HIS A 18 5.89 1.71 -11.36
N TRP A 19 6.57 1.95 -10.24
CA TRP A 19 8.01 2.12 -10.23
C TRP A 19 8.76 0.91 -10.80
N ILE A 20 8.42 -0.32 -10.37
CA ILE A 20 9.05 -1.54 -10.88
C ILE A 20 8.95 -1.73 -12.39
N ASP A 21 7.89 -1.23 -13.01
CA ASP A 21 7.62 -1.44 -14.43
C ASP A 21 8.51 -0.53 -15.29
N ALA A 22 9.06 0.54 -14.70
CA ALA A 22 9.99 1.45 -15.34
C ALA A 22 11.45 1.12 -15.06
N GLU A 23 11.82 0.76 -13.82
CA GLU A 23 13.24 0.60 -13.46
C GLU A 23 13.82 -0.74 -13.94
N THR A 24 14.87 -0.66 -14.74
CA THR A 24 15.52 -1.82 -15.35
C THR A 24 16.87 -2.11 -14.70
N GLY A 25 16.88 -3.12 -13.82
CA GLY A 25 18.10 -3.63 -13.19
C GLY A 25 18.40 -3.01 -11.82
N THR A 26 19.51 -3.45 -11.23
CA THR A 26 19.94 -2.98 -9.91
C THR A 26 20.76 -1.69 -10.06
N PRO A 27 20.49 -0.65 -9.27
CA PRO A 27 21.31 0.56 -9.25
C PRO A 27 22.76 0.28 -8.88
N GLY A 28 23.64 1.17 -9.32
CA GLY A 28 25.07 1.05 -9.05
C GLY A 28 25.86 2.24 -9.61
N PRO A 29 27.17 2.34 -9.32
CA PRO A 29 28.00 3.40 -9.85
C PRO A 29 28.10 3.34 -11.38
N GLY A 30 27.56 4.34 -12.08
CA GLY A 30 27.72 4.50 -13.54
C GLY A 30 27.09 3.37 -14.37
N THR A 31 26.01 2.77 -13.89
CA THR A 31 25.23 1.75 -14.59
C THR A 31 24.55 2.28 -15.86
N CYS A 32 24.30 3.59 -15.97
CA CYS A 32 23.72 4.22 -17.15
C CYS A 32 24.36 5.59 -17.46
N SER A 33 24.10 6.09 -18.68
CA SER A 33 24.57 7.40 -19.17
C SER A 33 23.74 7.83 -20.40
N PRO A 34 23.50 9.15 -20.61
CA PRO A 34 23.89 10.26 -19.77
C PRO A 34 22.98 10.44 -18.54
N VAL A 35 23.59 10.77 -17.40
CA VAL A 35 22.88 11.06 -16.14
C VAL A 35 22.01 12.30 -16.28
N GLY A 36 20.84 12.28 -15.63
CA GLY A 36 19.85 13.36 -15.65
C GLY A 36 18.84 13.24 -16.79
N THR A 37 18.71 12.06 -17.41
CA THR A 37 17.69 11.76 -18.42
C THR A 37 16.60 10.88 -17.84
N ASP A 38 15.43 10.84 -18.45
CA ASP A 38 14.35 9.93 -18.03
C ASP A 38 14.76 8.45 -18.03
N THR A 39 15.75 8.06 -18.83
CA THR A 39 16.31 6.70 -18.83
C THR A 39 17.48 6.49 -17.85
N CYS A 40 18.01 7.56 -17.25
CA CYS A 40 19.16 7.49 -16.36
C CYS A 40 19.18 8.61 -15.32
N GLN A 41 18.88 8.28 -14.06
CA GLN A 41 18.95 9.20 -12.93
C GLN A 41 20.06 8.83 -11.96
N GLN A 42 20.63 9.83 -11.30
CA GLN A 42 21.59 9.63 -10.21
C GLN A 42 20.92 10.00 -8.89
N ASP A 43 21.06 9.13 -7.89
CA ASP A 43 20.54 9.37 -6.55
C ASP A 43 21.42 10.35 -5.74
N GLY A 44 20.96 10.72 -4.54
CA GLY A 44 21.69 11.61 -3.63
C GLY A 44 23.04 11.09 -3.14
N PHE A 45 23.36 9.81 -3.38
CA PHE A 45 24.59 9.13 -2.93
C PHE A 45 25.50 8.75 -4.12
N GLY A 46 25.13 9.11 -5.34
CA GLY A 46 25.93 8.99 -6.54
C GLY A 46 25.76 7.70 -7.34
N TRP A 47 24.89 6.76 -6.94
CA TRP A 47 24.55 5.62 -7.81
C TRP A 47 23.55 6.03 -8.89
N THR A 48 23.60 5.34 -10.02
CA THR A 48 22.70 5.58 -11.13
C THR A 48 21.64 4.48 -11.24
N HIS A 49 20.45 4.88 -11.64
CA HIS A 49 19.25 4.09 -11.84
C HIS A 49 18.88 4.13 -13.33
N THR A 50 18.61 2.97 -13.92
CA THR A 50 18.28 2.85 -15.35
C THR A 50 16.79 2.62 -15.51
N TYR A 51 16.14 3.31 -16.45
CA TYR A 51 14.71 3.20 -16.69
C TYR A 51 14.38 2.91 -18.16
N ASP A 52 13.33 2.11 -18.38
CA ASP A 52 12.73 1.83 -19.68
C ASP A 52 11.22 2.08 -19.59
N TRP A 53 10.74 3.07 -20.35
CA TRP A 53 9.34 3.50 -20.34
C TRP A 53 8.48 2.78 -21.38
N SER A 54 9.06 1.89 -22.20
CA SER A 54 8.38 1.33 -23.38
C SER A 54 7.10 0.55 -23.06
N ALA A 55 7.09 -0.22 -21.98
CA ALA A 55 5.89 -0.95 -21.53
C ALA A 55 4.79 0.02 -21.09
N ILE A 56 5.14 1.01 -20.27
CA ILE A 56 4.23 2.04 -19.76
C ILE A 56 3.66 2.90 -20.91
N ASP A 57 4.51 3.31 -21.84
CA ASP A 57 4.10 4.06 -23.04
C ASP A 57 3.15 3.23 -23.91
N SER A 58 3.44 1.95 -24.11
CA SER A 58 2.58 1.03 -24.87
C SER A 58 1.22 0.87 -24.20
N ASP A 59 1.18 0.71 -22.87
CA ASP A 59 -0.06 0.55 -22.11
C ASP A 59 -0.89 1.84 -22.09
N ASN A 60 -0.24 3.00 -22.11
CA ASN A 60 -0.90 4.31 -22.12
C ASN A 60 -1.30 4.79 -23.52
N ALA A 61 -0.69 4.27 -24.59
CA ALA A 61 -0.93 4.71 -25.97
C ALA A 61 -2.42 4.71 -26.38
N PRO A 62 -3.25 3.69 -26.05
CA PRO A 62 -4.68 3.71 -26.38
C PRO A 62 -5.42 4.91 -25.77
N TRP A 63 -5.04 5.32 -24.56
CA TRP A 63 -5.68 6.42 -23.84
C TRP A 63 -5.31 7.78 -24.43
N PHE A 64 -4.04 7.96 -24.81
CA PHE A 64 -3.61 9.16 -25.51
C PHE A 64 -4.14 9.25 -26.95
N ALA A 65 -4.40 8.12 -27.62
CA ALA A 65 -5.01 8.09 -28.94
C ALA A 65 -6.55 8.27 -28.92
N ALA A 66 -7.19 8.04 -27.76
CA ALA A 66 -8.64 8.08 -27.64
C ALA A 66 -9.23 9.45 -28.02
N GLN A 67 -10.36 9.43 -28.73
CA GLN A 67 -11.07 10.62 -29.21
C GLN A 67 -10.17 11.61 -29.97
N SER A 68 -9.27 11.11 -30.82
CA SER A 68 -8.32 11.96 -31.58
C SER A 68 -7.44 12.84 -30.68
N GLY A 69 -7.14 12.36 -29.46
CA GLY A 69 -6.26 13.03 -28.52
C GLY A 69 -6.90 14.14 -27.70
N THR A 70 -8.23 14.22 -27.63
CA THR A 70 -8.93 15.22 -26.81
C THR A 70 -9.13 14.78 -25.36
N LYS A 71 -9.13 13.48 -25.07
CA LYS A 71 -9.24 12.97 -23.70
C LYS A 71 -8.03 13.38 -22.89
N LYS A 72 -8.26 13.73 -21.61
CA LYS A 72 -7.18 13.92 -20.66
C LYS A 72 -6.79 12.61 -19.99
N VAL A 73 -5.54 12.52 -19.55
CA VAL A 73 -5.01 11.39 -18.80
C VAL A 73 -4.47 11.91 -17.47
N ASN A 74 -4.89 11.29 -16.39
CA ASN A 74 -4.37 11.53 -15.05
C ASN A 74 -3.33 10.44 -14.77
N VAL A 75 -2.13 10.83 -14.37
CA VAL A 75 -1.04 9.88 -14.13
C VAL A 75 -0.85 9.71 -12.63
N ILE A 76 -0.84 8.49 -12.12
CA ILE A 76 -0.50 8.18 -10.73
C ILE A 76 0.86 7.50 -10.69
N LEU A 77 1.86 8.11 -10.04
CA LEU A 77 3.12 7.43 -9.75
C LEU A 77 2.96 6.60 -8.48
N GLN A 78 3.28 5.31 -8.54
CA GLN A 78 3.13 4.40 -7.40
C GLN A 78 4.47 3.79 -6.99
N GLY A 79 4.90 4.07 -5.75
CA GLY A 79 6.19 3.62 -5.21
C GLY A 79 6.11 2.41 -4.29
N ILE A 80 5.10 2.33 -3.42
CA ILE A 80 4.89 1.18 -2.51
C ILE A 80 3.64 0.42 -2.92
N GLY A 81 3.77 -0.88 -3.16
CA GLY A 81 2.63 -1.77 -3.36
C GLY A 81 2.09 -2.28 -2.04
N GLY A 82 0.77 -2.28 -1.89
CA GLY A 82 0.11 -2.99 -0.81
C GLY A 82 -0.29 -4.41 -1.13
N ALA A 83 -0.19 -5.28 -0.13
CA ALA A 83 -0.92 -6.54 -0.11
C ALA A 83 -2.42 -6.21 0.09
N GLY A 84 -3.15 -5.85 -0.96
CA GLY A 84 -4.61 -5.65 -0.87
C GLY A 84 -5.35 -6.96 -0.66
N ALA A 85 -6.61 -6.97 -0.22
CA ALA A 85 -7.38 -8.22 -0.01
C ALA A 85 -7.40 -9.17 -1.24
N LEU A 86 -7.36 -8.60 -2.44
CA LEU A 86 -7.22 -9.33 -3.71
C LEU A 86 -5.98 -10.24 -3.76
N CYS A 87 -4.92 -9.87 -3.03
CA CYS A 87 -3.68 -10.63 -3.00
C CYS A 87 -3.86 -12.06 -2.46
N LEU A 88 -4.78 -12.26 -1.52
CA LEU A 88 -5.09 -13.58 -0.96
C LEU A 88 -5.73 -14.50 -2.00
N ILE A 89 -6.46 -13.92 -2.96
CA ILE A 89 -7.18 -14.65 -4.01
C ILE A 89 -6.22 -15.02 -5.15
N THR A 90 -5.38 -14.08 -5.57
CA THR A 90 -4.47 -14.24 -6.72
C THR A 90 -3.10 -14.80 -6.33
N ASN A 91 -2.85 -15.00 -5.03
CA ASN A 91 -1.54 -15.37 -4.48
C ASN A 91 -0.42 -14.40 -4.92
N SER A 92 -0.75 -13.11 -5.04
CA SER A 92 0.15 -12.07 -5.56
C SER A 92 0.50 -11.02 -4.50
N CYS A 93 0.63 -11.40 -3.23
CA CYS A 93 0.84 -10.49 -2.10
C CYS A 93 2.23 -9.84 -2.05
N VAL A 94 3.05 -10.06 -3.08
CA VAL A 94 4.33 -9.39 -3.23
C VAL A 94 4.03 -7.93 -3.59
N ASN A 95 4.54 -6.99 -2.79
CA ASN A 95 4.83 -5.61 -3.17
C ASN A 95 5.65 -5.66 -4.47
N ARG A 96 4.92 -5.61 -5.57
CA ARG A 96 5.52 -5.57 -6.90
C ARG A 96 6.02 -4.17 -7.22
N LEU A 97 5.47 -3.13 -6.60
CA LEU A 97 5.75 -1.75 -7.03
C LEU A 97 7.14 -1.28 -6.61
N THR A 98 7.65 -1.71 -5.44
CA THR A 98 8.97 -1.32 -4.94
C THR A 98 10.06 -2.28 -5.42
N PRO A 99 11.14 -1.80 -6.05
CA PRO A 99 12.30 -2.62 -6.39
C PRO A 99 12.91 -3.33 -5.18
N TYR A 100 13.23 -4.61 -5.36
CA TYR A 100 13.72 -5.47 -4.27
C TYR A 100 14.97 -4.93 -3.58
N TYR A 101 15.83 -4.20 -4.33
CA TYR A 101 17.12 -3.74 -3.83
C TYR A 101 16.99 -2.77 -2.65
N VAL A 102 15.87 -2.03 -2.55
CA VAL A 102 15.59 -1.06 -1.48
C VAL A 102 15.73 -1.69 -0.10
N THR A 103 15.42 -2.97 0.01
CA THR A 103 15.44 -3.72 1.28
C THR A 103 16.74 -4.50 1.52
N THR A 104 17.75 -4.36 0.64
CA THR A 104 19.01 -5.10 0.74
C THR A 104 20.02 -4.38 1.63
N SER A 105 20.88 -5.17 2.30
CA SER A 105 21.97 -4.62 3.11
C SER A 105 23.00 -3.84 2.29
N SER A 106 23.18 -4.18 1.01
CA SER A 106 24.06 -3.43 0.09
C SER A 106 23.52 -2.03 -0.19
N TRP A 107 22.20 -1.90 -0.35
CA TRP A 107 21.55 -0.62 -0.57
C TRP A 107 21.60 0.24 0.70
N ALA A 108 21.28 -0.35 1.86
CA ALA A 108 21.42 0.33 3.14
C ALA A 108 22.85 0.88 3.38
N ALA A 109 23.88 0.09 3.03
CA ALA A 109 25.26 0.54 3.12
C ALA A 109 25.58 1.69 2.15
N HIS A 110 25.02 1.68 0.95
CA HIS A 110 25.14 2.76 -0.04
C HIS A 110 24.51 4.05 0.47
N THR A 111 23.29 3.99 1.00
CA THR A 111 22.57 5.16 1.54
C THR A 111 23.02 5.55 2.95
N ALA A 112 24.14 5.02 3.43
CA ALA A 112 24.69 5.24 4.78
C ALA A 112 23.65 5.10 5.90
N SER A 113 22.73 4.14 5.76
CA SER A 113 21.58 3.92 6.65
C SER A 113 21.59 2.53 7.27
N SER A 114 20.72 2.31 8.26
CA SER A 114 20.27 0.97 8.63
C SER A 114 19.55 0.29 7.46
N THR A 115 19.37 -1.03 7.57
CA THR A 115 18.45 -1.74 6.67
C THR A 115 17.07 -1.14 6.82
N GLU A 116 16.41 -0.92 5.67
CA GLU A 116 15.03 -0.43 5.58
C GLU A 116 14.13 -1.18 6.56
N ASP A 117 13.48 -0.44 7.46
CA ASP A 117 12.44 -1.00 8.29
C ASP A 117 11.22 -1.34 7.44
N LEU A 118 10.55 -2.43 7.80
CA LEU A 118 9.44 -2.98 7.04
C LEU A 118 8.27 -3.16 7.98
N ILE A 119 7.15 -2.54 7.62
CA ILE A 119 5.87 -2.81 8.26
C ILE A 119 5.24 -3.99 7.56
N ASN A 120 5.05 -5.05 8.32
CA ASN A 120 4.36 -6.22 7.88
C ASN A 120 3.04 -6.28 8.62
N ALA A 121 1.95 -6.04 7.90
CA ALA A 121 0.61 -5.97 8.48
C ALA A 121 0.22 -7.21 9.32
N ASN A 122 0.90 -8.35 9.14
CA ASN A 122 0.71 -9.60 9.87
C ASN A 122 1.55 -9.71 11.14
N LYS A 123 2.83 -9.28 11.08
CA LYS A 123 3.72 -9.25 12.24
C LYS A 123 3.28 -8.15 13.22
N ASP A 124 2.83 -7.05 12.64
CA ASP A 124 2.65 -5.78 13.32
C ASP A 124 1.20 -5.56 13.79
N GLY A 125 0.27 -6.44 13.40
CA GLY A 125 -1.08 -6.48 13.99
C GLY A 125 -2.02 -5.38 13.53
N CYS A 126 -1.70 -4.68 12.43
CA CYS A 126 -2.54 -3.62 11.89
C CYS A 126 -3.65 -4.12 10.96
N THR A 127 -3.52 -5.34 10.41
CA THR A 127 -4.57 -5.98 9.61
C THR A 127 -4.62 -7.49 9.87
N ASN A 128 -5.55 -8.19 9.23
CA ASN A 128 -5.54 -9.65 9.13
C ASN A 128 -4.29 -10.16 8.38
N TYR A 129 -3.98 -11.45 8.53
CA TYR A 129 -2.87 -12.14 7.85
C TYR A 129 -2.95 -12.02 6.31
N LEU A 130 -2.30 -11.01 5.74
CA LEU A 130 -2.10 -10.76 4.31
C LEU A 130 -0.71 -11.24 3.89
N GLY A 131 -0.66 -12.42 3.29
CA GLY A 131 0.56 -13.03 2.79
C GLY A 131 0.22 -14.25 1.95
N LEU A 132 1.24 -15.02 1.58
CA LEU A 132 1.03 -16.22 0.79
C LEU A 132 0.50 -17.34 1.70
N ILE A 133 -0.71 -17.82 1.41
CA ILE A 133 -1.32 -18.93 2.15
C ILE A 133 -0.70 -20.23 1.63
N ALA A 134 0.04 -20.94 2.49
CA ALA A 134 0.64 -22.20 2.09
C ALA A 134 -0.43 -23.27 1.81
N THR A 135 -0.17 -24.15 0.85
CA THR A 135 -1.04 -25.32 0.62
C THR A 135 -0.74 -26.44 1.63
N SER A 136 0.52 -26.58 2.03
CA SER A 136 0.92 -27.53 3.06
C SER A 136 2.22 -27.12 3.74
N MET A 137 2.40 -27.56 4.99
CA MET A 137 3.65 -27.42 5.72
C MET A 137 3.98 -28.74 6.44
N THR A 138 5.16 -29.29 6.18
CA THR A 138 5.66 -30.51 6.81
C THR A 138 7.04 -30.28 7.39
N ARG A 139 7.26 -30.73 8.62
CA ARG A 139 8.55 -30.64 9.31
C ARG A 139 9.18 -32.02 9.43
N ASP A 140 10.47 -32.12 9.15
CA ASP A 140 11.24 -33.34 9.40
C ASP A 140 11.78 -33.43 10.84
N GLN A 141 12.48 -34.51 11.16
CA GLN A 141 13.03 -34.71 12.51
C GLN A 141 14.15 -33.72 12.87
N ASN A 142 14.72 -33.03 11.88
CA ASN A 142 15.78 -32.05 12.07
C ASN A 142 15.24 -30.62 12.16
N GLY A 143 13.91 -30.43 12.14
CA GLY A 143 13.28 -29.13 12.20
C GLY A 143 13.25 -28.36 10.86
N LEU A 144 13.62 -29.01 9.75
CA LEU A 144 13.50 -28.44 8.41
C LEU A 144 12.04 -28.52 7.99
N VAL A 145 11.42 -27.35 7.82
CA VAL A 145 10.05 -27.23 7.35
C VAL A 145 10.07 -27.08 5.84
N THR A 146 9.33 -27.94 5.15
CA THR A 146 9.00 -27.79 3.72
C THR A 146 7.62 -27.16 3.63
N VAL A 147 7.55 -26.04 2.91
CA VAL A 147 6.33 -25.32 2.60
C VAL A 147 6.01 -25.54 1.14
N THR A 148 4.78 -25.98 0.84
CA THR A 148 4.28 -26.08 -0.53
C THR A 148 3.41 -24.87 -0.83
N SER A 149 3.78 -24.12 -1.86
CA SER A 149 2.97 -23.05 -2.41
C SER A 149 3.35 -22.80 -3.86
N HIS A 150 2.37 -22.71 -4.75
CA HIS A 150 2.64 -22.55 -6.18
C HIS A 150 2.94 -21.09 -6.52
N GLY A 151 4.00 -20.86 -7.29
CA GLY A 151 4.32 -19.52 -7.81
C GLY A 151 4.74 -18.52 -6.73
N HIS A 152 5.33 -18.99 -5.62
CA HIS A 152 5.66 -18.15 -4.48
C HIS A 152 6.74 -17.10 -4.76
N GLY A 153 7.55 -17.26 -5.81
CA GLY A 153 8.59 -16.30 -6.21
C GLY A 153 9.82 -16.20 -5.30
N TYR A 154 9.76 -16.70 -4.06
CA TYR A 154 10.90 -16.71 -3.12
C TYR A 154 12.16 -17.40 -3.67
N LEU A 155 13.31 -16.85 -3.30
CA LEU A 155 14.65 -17.32 -3.62
C LEU A 155 15.39 -17.78 -2.36
N ASN A 156 16.44 -18.58 -2.55
CA ASN A 156 17.31 -18.98 -1.45
C ASN A 156 17.99 -17.76 -0.81
N GLY A 157 17.87 -17.64 0.52
CA GLY A 157 18.40 -16.52 1.28
C GLY A 157 17.38 -15.41 1.55
N ASP A 158 16.19 -15.44 0.94
CA ASP A 158 15.12 -14.50 1.28
C ASP A 158 14.74 -14.61 2.76
N THR A 159 14.37 -13.48 3.37
CA THR A 159 13.85 -13.45 4.73
C THR A 159 12.33 -13.57 4.68
N ILE A 160 11.78 -14.51 5.44
CA ILE A 160 10.34 -14.72 5.60
C ILE A 160 9.91 -14.82 7.06
N TRP A 161 8.64 -14.53 7.31
CA TRP A 161 7.92 -14.76 8.56
C TRP A 161 6.79 -15.75 8.31
N ILE A 162 6.44 -16.53 9.33
CA ILE A 162 5.39 -17.53 9.26
C ILE A 162 4.45 -17.34 10.45
N GLY A 163 3.15 -17.25 10.18
CA GLY A 163 2.13 -17.11 11.22
C GLY A 163 0.83 -17.85 10.88
N GLY A 164 -0.11 -17.87 11.83
CA GLY A 164 -1.43 -18.48 11.62
C GLY A 164 -1.44 -20.01 11.43
N THR A 165 -0.37 -20.72 11.77
CA THR A 165 -0.31 -22.19 11.63
C THR A 165 -1.06 -22.92 12.74
N THR A 166 -1.58 -24.11 12.45
CA THR A 166 -2.01 -25.08 13.48
C THR A 166 -1.30 -26.42 13.26
N PRO A 167 -0.55 -26.95 14.24
CA PRO A 167 -0.22 -26.31 15.52
C PRO A 167 0.68 -25.08 15.34
N SER A 168 0.60 -24.12 16.28
CA SER A 168 1.34 -22.84 16.23
C SER A 168 2.86 -22.98 16.27
N ASN A 169 3.36 -24.18 16.53
CA ASN A 169 4.79 -24.46 16.58
C ASN A 169 5.48 -24.42 15.21
N PHE A 170 4.76 -24.18 14.11
CA PHE A 170 5.30 -23.82 12.79
C PHE A 170 5.51 -22.32 12.61
N ASN A 171 4.91 -21.49 13.46
CA ASN A 171 5.08 -20.04 13.40
C ASN A 171 6.52 -19.65 13.72
N ILE A 172 6.94 -18.53 13.15
CA ILE A 172 8.10 -17.75 13.56
C ILE A 172 7.54 -16.51 14.24
N ALA A 173 7.22 -16.65 15.52
CA ALA A 173 6.47 -15.67 16.29
C ALA A 173 7.34 -15.00 17.36
N GLN A 174 6.88 -13.85 17.84
CA GLN A 174 7.40 -13.22 19.05
C GLN A 174 7.29 -14.17 20.24
N GLU A 175 8.36 -14.30 21.02
CA GLU A 175 8.40 -15.15 22.21
C GLU A 175 8.50 -14.30 23.48
N SER A 176 7.70 -14.62 24.49
CA SER A 176 7.78 -13.97 25.80
C SER A 176 9.07 -14.38 26.53
N VAL A 177 9.89 -13.41 26.91
CA VAL A 177 11.12 -13.66 27.66
C VAL A 177 10.77 -13.83 29.13
N THR A 178 11.18 -14.95 29.72
CA THR A 178 10.91 -15.28 31.13
C THR A 178 12.15 -15.14 32.01
N SER A 179 13.35 -15.23 31.43
CA SER A 179 14.60 -15.01 32.15
C SER A 179 15.74 -14.66 31.21
N VAL A 180 16.62 -13.78 31.68
CA VAL A 180 17.83 -13.35 31.01
C VAL A 180 19.05 -13.68 31.88
N GLN A 181 20.10 -14.21 31.27
CA GLN A 181 21.41 -14.36 31.87
C GLN A 181 22.49 -13.96 30.86
N VAL A 182 23.50 -13.20 31.28
CA VAL A 182 24.76 -13.02 30.56
C VAL A 182 25.86 -13.60 31.43
N ALA A 183 26.62 -14.57 30.92
CA ALA A 183 27.77 -15.12 31.61
C ALA A 183 28.92 -15.31 30.62
N SER A 184 30.08 -14.69 30.89
CA SER A 184 31.26 -14.76 30.01
C SER A 184 30.91 -14.40 28.55
N SER A 185 30.19 -13.29 28.37
CA SER A 185 29.67 -12.81 27.07
C SER A 185 28.72 -13.75 26.33
N THR A 186 28.20 -14.78 27.01
CA THR A 186 27.13 -15.64 26.48
C THR A 186 25.80 -15.20 27.08
N LEU A 187 24.93 -14.66 26.23
CA LEU A 187 23.54 -14.39 26.54
C LEU A 187 22.76 -15.70 26.49
N THR A 188 22.02 -16.02 27.55
CA THR A 188 21.05 -17.11 27.62
C THR A 188 19.68 -16.52 27.89
N ILE A 189 18.72 -16.84 27.02
CA ILE A 189 17.33 -16.39 27.10
C ILE A 189 16.46 -17.61 27.33
N LYS A 190 15.63 -17.58 28.39
CA LYS A 190 14.57 -18.57 28.58
C LYS A 190 13.24 -18.05 28.05
N ALA A 191 12.61 -18.82 27.17
CA ALA A 191 11.33 -18.52 26.53
C ALA A 191 10.74 -19.82 25.96
N SER A 192 9.49 -19.81 25.50
CA SER A 192 8.90 -20.92 24.73
C SER A 192 9.47 -20.99 23.31
N ASN A 193 10.79 -21.16 23.21
CA ASN A 193 11.58 -20.80 22.06
C ASN A 193 11.33 -21.68 20.81
N SER A 194 10.99 -21.02 19.70
CA SER A 194 10.86 -21.61 18.36
C SER A 194 12.03 -21.25 17.43
N PHE A 195 12.96 -20.39 17.87
CA PHE A 195 14.00 -19.80 17.00
C PHE A 195 15.09 -20.81 16.61
N PRO A 196 15.41 -21.00 15.33
CA PRO A 196 16.55 -21.81 14.90
C PRO A 196 17.90 -21.11 15.15
N SER A 197 18.99 -21.88 15.21
CA SER A 197 20.34 -21.33 15.11
C SER A 197 20.52 -20.53 13.80
N GLY A 198 21.20 -19.39 13.90
CA GLY A 198 21.42 -18.42 12.82
C GLY A 198 20.33 -17.36 12.68
N MET A 199 19.21 -17.46 13.39
CA MET A 199 18.17 -16.42 13.39
C MET A 199 18.63 -15.16 14.11
N LEU A 200 18.27 -13.99 13.58
CA LEU A 200 18.41 -12.72 14.27
C LEU A 200 17.16 -12.44 15.10
N VAL A 201 17.37 -11.98 16.34
CA VAL A 201 16.32 -11.70 17.32
C VAL A 201 16.58 -10.36 17.97
N THR A 202 15.57 -9.49 18.02
CA THR A 202 15.62 -8.19 18.69
C THR A 202 14.78 -8.22 19.96
N PHE A 203 15.29 -7.68 21.06
CA PHE A 203 14.54 -7.65 22.32
C PHE A 203 13.81 -6.33 22.51
N GLN A 204 12.60 -6.40 23.10
CA GLN A 204 11.80 -5.23 23.42
C GLN A 204 11.07 -5.39 24.75
N ASN A 205 10.81 -4.26 25.41
CA ASN A 205 9.98 -4.16 26.61
C ASN A 205 10.40 -5.06 27.79
N LEU A 206 11.69 -5.45 27.88
CA LEU A 206 12.24 -6.14 29.04
C LEU A 206 12.26 -5.22 30.24
N GLY A 207 11.84 -5.74 31.39
CA GLY A 207 11.67 -4.96 32.61
C GLY A 207 12.94 -4.87 33.46
N GLN A 208 13.70 -5.98 33.56
CA GLN A 208 14.90 -6.05 34.40
C GLN A 208 16.18 -5.90 33.56
N ALA A 209 16.27 -6.60 32.43
CA ALA A 209 17.40 -6.52 31.50
C ALA A 209 17.19 -5.43 30.43
N THR A 210 16.90 -4.21 30.86
CA THR A 210 16.61 -3.08 29.94
C THR A 210 17.76 -2.76 28.98
N PHE A 211 18.99 -3.12 29.31
CA PHE A 211 20.17 -2.99 28.45
C PHE A 211 20.09 -3.85 27.18
N LEU A 212 19.20 -4.85 27.13
CA LEU A 212 18.92 -5.63 25.93
C LEU A 212 17.84 -5.01 25.04
N ASN A 213 17.05 -4.05 25.53
CA ASN A 213 16.00 -3.45 24.69
C ASN A 213 16.63 -2.78 23.46
N ASN A 214 16.07 -3.09 22.29
CA ASN A 214 16.56 -2.71 20.96
C ASN A 214 17.91 -3.34 20.55
N GLN A 215 18.45 -4.28 21.34
CA GLN A 215 19.62 -5.06 20.94
C GLN A 215 19.20 -6.22 20.05
N THR A 216 19.96 -6.44 18.98
CA THR A 216 19.78 -7.57 18.08
C THR A 216 20.91 -8.56 18.26
N VAL A 217 20.57 -9.85 18.40
CA VAL A 217 21.55 -10.94 18.56
C VAL A 217 21.31 -12.04 17.55
N THR A 218 22.36 -12.80 17.21
CA THR A 218 22.23 -14.03 16.43
C THR A 218 22.12 -15.23 17.36
N VAL A 219 21.07 -16.03 17.19
CA VAL A 219 20.88 -17.29 17.91
C VAL A 219 21.99 -18.28 17.55
N LEU A 220 22.78 -18.70 18.52
CA LEU A 220 23.87 -19.67 18.33
C LEU A 220 23.39 -21.10 18.55
N ASN A 221 22.75 -21.34 19.69
CA ASN A 221 22.19 -22.64 20.05
C ASN A 221 20.75 -22.42 20.52
N SER A 222 19.91 -23.40 20.26
CA SER A 222 18.48 -23.32 20.50
C SER A 222 17.95 -24.65 21.04
N THR A 223 17.08 -24.56 22.04
CA THR A 223 16.24 -25.66 22.53
C THR A 223 14.80 -25.15 22.61
N PRO A 224 13.80 -26.03 22.80
CA PRO A 224 12.40 -25.61 22.92
C PRO A 224 12.10 -24.65 24.09
N SER A 225 13.02 -24.48 25.05
CA SER A 225 12.81 -23.66 26.25
C SER A 225 13.83 -22.53 26.43
N GLN A 226 14.83 -22.44 25.56
CA GLN A 226 15.86 -21.41 25.64
C GLN A 226 16.67 -21.28 24.35
N PHE A 227 17.34 -20.16 24.19
CA PHE A 227 18.41 -20.02 23.22
C PHE A 227 19.61 -19.29 23.83
N THR A 228 20.77 -19.44 23.19
CA THR A 228 21.99 -18.70 23.54
C THR A 228 22.45 -17.83 22.38
N ALA A 229 23.06 -16.69 22.69
CA ALA A 229 23.72 -15.81 21.73
C ALA A 229 25.02 -15.24 22.32
N THR A 230 25.89 -14.67 21.49
CA THR A 230 27.01 -13.84 21.98
C THR A 230 26.49 -12.44 22.24
N PHE A 231 26.78 -11.90 23.43
CA PHE A 231 26.47 -10.51 23.78
C PHE A 231 27.54 -9.99 24.74
N ALA A 232 28.33 -9.02 24.29
CA ALA A 232 29.41 -8.44 25.07
C ALA A 232 28.85 -7.48 26.13
N HIS A 233 28.64 -8.00 27.33
CA HIS A 233 28.16 -7.25 28.49
C HIS A 233 28.73 -7.86 29.77
N ALA A 234 28.75 -7.09 30.86
CA ALA A 234 29.10 -7.62 32.17
C ALA A 234 28.15 -8.76 32.56
N ASP A 235 28.63 -9.70 33.37
CA ASP A 235 27.80 -10.81 33.84
C ASP A 235 26.53 -10.29 34.52
N TYR A 236 25.41 -10.92 34.19
CA TYR A 236 24.08 -10.54 34.63
C TYR A 236 23.22 -11.79 34.82
N GLY A 237 22.39 -11.80 35.87
CA GLY A 237 21.42 -12.88 36.08
C GLY A 237 22.01 -14.25 36.46
N PRO A 238 21.21 -15.33 36.41
CA PRO A 238 19.88 -15.40 35.82
C PRO A 238 18.85 -14.57 36.61
N THR A 239 18.22 -13.63 35.91
CA THR A 239 17.16 -12.78 36.48
C THR A 239 15.85 -13.12 35.78
N ALA A 240 14.74 -13.18 36.53
CA ALA A 240 13.42 -13.36 35.95
C ALA A 240 12.95 -12.06 35.30
N GLU A 241 12.32 -12.17 34.14
CA GLU A 241 11.66 -11.05 33.47
C GLU A 241 10.17 -11.04 33.79
N THR A 242 9.63 -9.87 34.10
CA THR A 242 8.20 -9.66 34.37
C THR A 242 7.42 -9.27 33.12
N GLY A 243 8.11 -9.12 31.99
CA GLY A 243 7.57 -8.72 30.70
C GLY A 243 8.67 -8.70 29.65
N GLY A 244 8.31 -8.28 28.45
CA GLY A 244 9.23 -8.18 27.33
C GLY A 244 9.31 -9.43 26.48
N THR A 245 9.91 -9.24 25.31
CA THR A 245 9.78 -10.17 24.21
C THR A 245 11.05 -10.25 23.40
N ALA A 246 11.23 -11.41 22.77
CA ALA A 246 12.24 -11.69 21.78
C ALA A 246 11.53 -11.76 20.43
N ASN A 247 11.80 -10.78 19.56
CA ASN A 247 11.14 -10.63 18.28
C ASN A 247 12.03 -11.18 17.15
N PRO A 248 11.60 -12.21 16.41
CA PRO A 248 12.40 -12.71 15.30
C PRO A 248 12.41 -11.72 14.13
N LEU A 249 13.57 -11.51 13.52
CA LEU A 249 13.70 -10.76 12.25
C LEU A 249 13.44 -11.64 11.02
N GLY A 250 12.76 -12.79 11.20
CA GLY A 250 12.43 -13.76 10.16
C GLY A 250 13.41 -14.93 10.05
N VAL A 251 13.08 -15.90 9.20
CA VAL A 251 13.92 -17.05 8.84
C VAL A 251 14.40 -16.92 7.40
N ARG A 252 15.56 -17.50 7.11
CA ARG A 252 16.09 -17.58 5.75
C ARG A 252 15.48 -18.74 4.98
N VAL A 253 14.99 -18.46 3.78
CA VAL A 253 14.53 -19.44 2.80
C VAL A 253 15.70 -20.32 2.34
N LYS A 254 15.44 -21.62 2.23
CA LYS A 254 16.35 -22.67 1.77
C LYS A 254 15.65 -23.51 0.71
N ASN A 255 16.41 -24.09 -0.21
CA ASN A 255 15.94 -25.05 -1.23
C ASN A 255 14.63 -24.61 -1.93
N ALA A 256 14.55 -23.34 -2.33
CA ALA A 256 13.43 -22.79 -3.07
C ALA A 256 13.36 -23.37 -4.49
N THR A 257 12.16 -23.75 -4.90
CA THR A 257 11.78 -24.15 -6.27
C THR A 257 10.62 -23.27 -6.72
N ALA A 258 9.98 -23.57 -7.86
CA ALA A 258 8.76 -22.86 -8.26
C ALA A 258 7.54 -23.16 -7.35
N ASN A 259 7.56 -24.28 -6.62
CA ASN A 259 6.38 -24.83 -5.92
C ASN A 259 6.60 -25.06 -4.43
N THR A 260 7.85 -25.02 -3.98
CA THR A 260 8.21 -25.36 -2.62
C THR A 260 9.41 -24.54 -2.19
N PHE A 261 9.45 -24.22 -0.91
CA PHE A 261 10.66 -23.74 -0.28
C PHE A 261 10.76 -24.33 1.11
N GLN A 262 11.92 -24.20 1.73
CA GLN A 262 12.19 -24.73 3.06
C GLN A 262 12.70 -23.64 3.99
N TYR A 263 12.52 -23.82 5.29
CA TYR A 263 13.16 -23.01 6.33
C TYR A 263 13.48 -23.88 7.54
N GLN A 264 14.44 -23.44 8.34
CA GLN A 264 14.84 -24.14 9.56
C GLN A 264 14.04 -23.62 10.75
N THR A 265 13.62 -24.50 11.66
CA THR A 265 13.03 -24.14 12.96
C THR A 265 13.88 -24.66 14.11
N GLY A 266 13.71 -24.07 15.31
CA GLY A 266 14.36 -24.55 16.54
C GLY A 266 13.74 -25.84 17.11
N ILE A 267 12.64 -26.32 16.53
CA ILE A 267 11.89 -27.47 17.02
C ILE A 267 12.29 -28.72 16.23
N LEU A 268 12.86 -29.70 16.93
CA LEU A 268 13.42 -30.92 16.36
C LEU A 268 12.46 -32.11 16.47
N SER A 269 11.21 -31.91 16.02
CA SER A 269 10.20 -32.96 15.96
C SER A 269 9.48 -32.93 14.63
N ALA A 270 9.31 -34.11 14.02
CA ALA A 270 8.57 -34.23 12.78
C ALA A 270 7.07 -33.95 13.00
N GLY A 271 6.43 -33.37 12.00
CA GLY A 271 5.00 -33.06 12.07
C GLY A 271 4.46 -32.47 10.79
N SER A 272 3.15 -32.23 10.77
CA SER A 272 2.47 -31.54 9.68
C SER A 272 1.49 -30.53 10.26
N ALA A 273 1.37 -29.38 9.61
CA ALA A 273 0.36 -28.41 9.96
C ALA A 273 -1.01 -28.87 9.43
N SER A 274 -2.02 -28.94 10.29
CA SER A 274 -3.41 -29.19 9.88
C SER A 274 -4.04 -27.95 9.26
N VAL A 275 -3.60 -26.77 9.69
CA VAL A 275 -3.88 -25.49 9.03
C VAL A 275 -2.52 -24.92 8.62
N PRO A 276 -2.16 -25.01 7.33
CA PRO A 276 -0.95 -24.34 6.82
C PRO A 276 -1.06 -22.85 7.09
N GLY A 277 0.04 -22.26 7.55
CA GLY A 277 0.06 -20.84 7.91
C GLY A 277 0.17 -19.92 6.70
N THR A 278 0.19 -18.63 7.01
CA THR A 278 0.53 -17.55 6.08
C THR A 278 2.02 -17.29 6.14
N VAL A 279 2.65 -17.22 4.98
CA VAL A 279 4.06 -16.89 4.79
C VAL A 279 4.14 -15.45 4.28
N VAL A 280 5.02 -14.67 4.89
CA VAL A 280 5.25 -13.28 4.50
C VAL A 280 6.71 -13.07 4.24
N SER A 281 7.10 -12.50 3.11
CA SER A 281 8.47 -12.08 2.86
C SER A 281 8.63 -10.58 3.03
N VAL A 282 9.87 -10.12 3.03
CA VAL A 282 10.23 -8.70 2.98
C VAL A 282 9.49 -7.99 1.84
N GLN A 283 9.42 -8.64 0.68
CA GLN A 283 8.72 -8.12 -0.49
C GLN A 283 7.21 -8.16 -0.35
N GLN A 284 6.62 -8.65 0.74
CA GLN A 284 5.18 -8.59 1.00
C GLN A 284 4.84 -7.54 2.08
N SER A 285 5.86 -6.82 2.55
CA SER A 285 5.76 -5.75 3.55
C SER A 285 5.80 -4.38 2.90
N TRP A 286 5.38 -3.36 3.66
CA TRP A 286 5.54 -1.96 3.30
C TRP A 286 6.87 -1.42 3.82
N PRO A 287 7.76 -0.89 2.98
CA PRO A 287 8.88 -0.09 3.46
C PRO A 287 8.35 1.16 4.18
N VAL A 288 9.14 1.66 5.13
CA VAL A 288 8.79 2.86 5.88
C VAL A 288 9.16 4.07 5.01
N PRO A 289 8.18 4.79 4.43
CA PRO A 289 8.42 5.66 3.28
C PRO A 289 9.35 6.85 3.58
N TYR A 290 9.47 7.24 4.85
CA TYR A 290 10.31 8.35 5.28
C TYR A 290 11.75 7.94 5.62
N GLU A 291 12.10 6.66 5.52
CA GLU A 291 13.48 6.21 5.71
C GLU A 291 14.34 6.50 4.48
N THR A 292 15.63 6.77 4.74
CA THR A 292 16.59 7.14 3.70
C THR A 292 16.69 6.10 2.57
N PRO A 293 16.75 4.77 2.82
CA PRO A 293 16.89 3.80 1.74
C PRO A 293 15.72 3.85 0.75
N TYR A 294 14.47 3.79 1.22
CA TYR A 294 13.31 3.94 0.34
C TYR A 294 13.26 5.31 -0.32
N LYS A 295 13.33 6.41 0.45
CA LYS A 295 13.17 7.78 -0.05
C LYS A 295 14.17 8.10 -1.17
N THR A 296 15.44 7.73 -0.98
CA THR A 296 16.52 7.97 -1.96
C THR A 296 16.24 7.30 -3.31
N ALA A 297 15.82 6.04 -3.27
CA ALA A 297 15.52 5.26 -4.46
C ALA A 297 14.23 5.79 -5.16
N TRP A 298 13.22 6.12 -4.37
CA TRP A 298 11.95 6.65 -4.85
C TRP A 298 12.11 8.03 -5.50
N GLU A 299 12.93 8.91 -4.94
CA GLU A 299 13.26 10.22 -5.52
C GLU A 299 13.87 10.09 -6.91
N ALA A 300 14.79 9.14 -7.12
CA ALA A 300 15.38 8.87 -8.44
C ALA A 300 14.30 8.45 -9.46
N PHE A 301 13.33 7.64 -9.07
CA PHE A 301 12.21 7.24 -9.93
C PHE A 301 11.29 8.42 -10.26
N VAL A 302 10.91 9.22 -9.27
CA VAL A 302 10.05 10.39 -9.47
C VAL A 302 10.71 11.42 -10.37
N ALA A 303 12.02 11.66 -10.22
CA ALA A 303 12.78 12.51 -11.13
C ALA A 303 12.74 11.98 -12.57
N ALA A 304 12.97 10.67 -12.76
CA ALA A 304 12.91 10.03 -14.08
C ALA A 304 11.52 10.17 -14.71
N ALA A 305 10.45 9.88 -13.94
CA ALA A 305 9.07 9.96 -14.37
C ALA A 305 8.66 11.39 -14.78
N ILE A 306 9.02 12.39 -13.97
CA ILE A 306 8.70 13.79 -14.28
C ILE A 306 9.42 14.22 -15.55
N ILE A 307 10.70 13.87 -15.75
CA ILE A 307 11.43 14.17 -16.99
C ILE A 307 10.78 13.48 -18.19
N HIS A 308 10.40 12.21 -18.05
CA HIS A 308 9.72 11.44 -19.09
C HIS A 308 8.44 12.14 -19.54
N TYR A 309 7.51 12.38 -18.61
CA TYR A 309 6.23 13.01 -18.93
C TYR A 309 6.35 14.48 -19.35
N ASN A 310 7.35 15.22 -18.84
CA ASN A 310 7.67 16.57 -19.32
C ASN A 310 8.12 16.63 -20.78
N ASN A 311 8.67 15.54 -21.30
CA ASN A 311 9.13 15.39 -22.68
C ASN A 311 8.17 14.58 -23.55
N SER A 312 7.13 14.00 -22.95
CA SER A 312 6.10 13.24 -23.67
C SER A 312 5.44 14.09 -24.75
N PRO A 313 5.25 13.56 -25.97
CA PRO A 313 4.48 14.24 -27.02
C PRO A 313 3.01 14.47 -26.61
N HIS A 314 2.55 13.77 -25.57
CA HIS A 314 1.18 13.85 -25.04
C HIS A 314 1.06 14.73 -23.80
N LEU A 315 2.09 15.52 -23.44
CA LEU A 315 2.05 16.40 -22.25
C LEU A 315 0.79 17.28 -22.17
N SER A 316 0.30 17.80 -23.29
CA SER A 316 -0.92 18.63 -23.32
C SER A 316 -2.20 17.85 -22.99
N GLN A 317 -2.16 16.52 -23.07
CA GLN A 317 -3.24 15.61 -22.71
C GLN A 317 -3.14 15.15 -21.26
N ILE A 318 -2.01 15.34 -20.58
CA ILE A 318 -1.90 15.01 -19.16
C ILE A 318 -2.62 16.10 -18.35
N SER A 319 -3.69 15.73 -17.63
CA SER A 319 -4.44 16.67 -16.79
C SER A 319 -3.62 17.05 -15.57
N TYR A 320 -3.22 16.03 -14.82
CA TYR A 320 -2.37 16.12 -13.65
C TYR A 320 -1.57 14.84 -13.45
N MET A 321 -0.57 14.94 -12.58
CA MET A 321 0.15 13.83 -11.98
C MET A 321 -0.08 13.83 -10.47
N ARG A 322 -0.43 12.67 -9.93
CA ARG A 322 -0.50 12.39 -8.50
C ARG A 322 0.68 11.53 -8.11
N VAL A 323 1.51 12.02 -7.20
CA VAL A 323 2.75 11.35 -6.78
C VAL A 323 2.48 10.62 -5.47
N GLY A 324 2.46 9.29 -5.50
CA GLY A 324 2.23 8.48 -4.30
C GLY A 324 3.38 8.60 -3.31
N ARG A 325 3.08 9.04 -2.09
CA ARG A 325 4.06 9.31 -1.03
C ARG A 325 4.26 8.16 -0.06
N SER A 326 3.37 7.17 -0.14
CA SER A 326 3.36 5.96 0.65
C SER A 326 2.82 4.81 -0.21
N VAL A 327 1.72 4.17 0.20
CA VAL A 327 1.10 3.04 -0.48
C VAL A 327 0.33 3.50 -1.71
N GLY A 328 0.59 2.89 -2.87
CA GLY A 328 -0.07 3.19 -4.13
C GLY A 328 0.12 4.65 -4.55
N GLY A 329 -0.99 5.32 -4.86
CA GLY A 329 -1.04 6.76 -5.17
C GLY A 329 -1.32 7.65 -3.97
N GLU A 330 -1.18 7.13 -2.74
CA GLU A 330 -1.67 7.76 -1.51
C GLU A 330 -0.57 8.33 -0.63
N ALA A 331 -1.00 9.08 0.40
CA ALA A 331 -0.16 9.57 1.47
C ALA A 331 -0.81 9.31 2.83
N TYR A 332 -0.56 8.14 3.40
CA TYR A 332 -0.84 7.88 4.81
C TYR A 332 0.32 7.09 5.42
N PRO A 333 0.59 7.24 6.72
CA PRO A 333 1.52 6.38 7.45
C PRO A 333 0.79 5.07 7.81
N PRO A 334 1.07 3.95 7.14
CA PRO A 334 0.44 2.68 7.49
C PRO A 334 0.86 2.26 8.90
N CYS A 335 -0.06 1.68 9.67
CA CYS A 335 0.26 1.05 10.95
C CYS A 335 0.96 1.96 11.98
N THR A 336 0.42 3.15 12.23
CA THR A 336 1.03 4.13 13.15
C THR A 336 1.43 3.56 14.52
N PRO A 337 0.67 2.69 15.21
CA PRO A 337 1.09 2.17 16.52
C PRO A 337 2.39 1.36 16.47
N ASN A 338 2.74 0.80 15.32
CA ASN A 338 3.96 0.01 15.12
C ASN A 338 5.10 0.89 14.62
N LEU A 339 4.80 1.85 13.77
CA LEU A 339 5.74 2.89 13.37
C LEU A 339 6.27 3.69 14.58
N GLU A 340 5.43 3.94 15.58
CA GLU A 340 5.82 4.58 16.85
C GLU A 340 6.79 3.75 17.69
N GLN A 341 6.89 2.45 17.42
CA GLN A 341 7.81 1.53 18.11
C GLN A 341 9.14 1.36 17.39
N ILE A 342 9.29 1.89 16.18
CA ILE A 342 10.57 1.88 15.46
C ILE A 342 11.57 2.72 16.25
N PRO A 343 12.79 2.20 16.53
CA PRO A 343 13.79 2.95 17.26
C PRO A 343 14.25 4.24 16.54
N PRO A 344 14.77 5.24 17.27
CA PRO A 344 15.38 6.41 16.64
C PRO A 344 16.51 6.04 15.67
N PRO A 345 16.70 6.81 14.57
CA PRO A 345 16.05 8.08 14.29
C PRO A 345 14.68 7.97 13.58
N ASN A 346 14.23 6.77 13.23
CA ASN A 346 13.06 6.54 12.37
C ASN A 346 11.74 6.39 13.15
N THR A 347 11.74 6.69 14.45
CA THR A 347 10.52 6.68 15.26
C THR A 347 9.48 7.61 14.68
N TYR A 348 8.31 7.08 14.39
CA TYR A 348 7.23 7.88 13.84
C TYR A 348 6.71 8.93 14.81
N THR A 349 6.46 10.11 14.25
CA THR A 349 5.70 11.17 14.89
C THR A 349 4.89 11.88 13.81
N LYS A 350 3.74 12.45 14.19
CA LYS A 350 2.96 13.31 13.29
C LYS A 350 3.79 14.42 12.65
N SER A 351 4.62 15.09 13.45
CA SER A 351 5.51 16.15 12.96
C SER A 351 6.56 15.63 11.99
N GLY A 352 7.14 14.44 12.26
CA GLY A 352 8.09 13.80 11.35
C GLY A 352 7.44 13.41 10.02
N TRP A 353 6.20 12.92 10.06
CA TRP A 353 5.42 12.64 8.86
C TRP A 353 5.18 13.90 8.01
N LEU A 354 4.69 14.98 8.62
CA LEU A 354 4.43 16.24 7.91
C LEU A 354 5.71 16.88 7.39
N GLN A 355 6.84 16.71 8.10
CA GLN A 355 8.15 17.10 7.60
C GLN A 355 8.54 16.27 6.36
N TYR A 356 8.44 14.94 6.42
CA TYR A 356 8.67 14.07 5.26
C TYR A 356 7.80 14.46 4.07
N TYR A 357 6.51 14.71 4.31
CA TYR A 357 5.56 15.16 3.30
C TYR A 357 6.04 16.48 2.66
N THR A 358 6.47 17.46 3.46
CA THR A 358 7.02 18.73 2.96
C THR A 358 8.29 18.50 2.12
N GLU A 359 9.22 17.69 2.59
CA GLU A 359 10.47 17.39 1.87
C GLU A 359 10.22 16.71 0.53
N VAL A 360 9.22 15.82 0.47
CA VAL A 360 8.79 15.17 -0.77
C VAL A 360 8.19 16.18 -1.75
N ASP A 361 7.39 17.14 -1.27
CA ASP A 361 6.86 18.21 -2.11
C ASP A 361 7.94 19.12 -2.66
N ASP A 362 8.86 19.57 -1.80
CA ASP A 362 10.03 20.35 -2.19
C ASP A 362 10.81 19.62 -3.29
N PHE A 363 11.01 18.31 -3.14
CA PHE A 363 11.67 17.48 -4.14
C PHE A 363 10.90 17.42 -5.46
N VAL A 364 9.60 17.07 -5.42
CA VAL A 364 8.72 16.95 -6.60
C VAL A 364 8.69 18.27 -7.37
N GLN A 365 8.50 19.40 -6.69
CA GLN A 365 8.52 20.72 -7.35
C GLN A 365 9.91 21.08 -7.87
N GLY A 366 10.98 20.66 -7.16
CA GLY A 366 12.36 20.78 -7.60
C GLY A 366 12.63 20.13 -8.97
N GLN A 367 11.87 19.07 -9.32
CA GLN A 367 11.94 18.42 -10.64
C GLN A 367 11.25 19.22 -11.76
N LYS A 368 10.62 20.35 -11.43
CA LYS A 368 9.97 21.28 -12.37
C LYS A 368 8.92 20.58 -13.25
N PRO A 369 7.90 19.93 -12.67
CA PRO A 369 6.82 19.34 -13.44
C PRO A 369 6.10 20.41 -14.29
N LYS A 370 5.80 20.06 -15.55
CA LYS A 370 5.04 20.92 -16.49
C LYS A 370 3.54 20.63 -16.44
N MET A 371 3.16 19.46 -15.95
CA MET A 371 1.78 19.07 -15.65
C MET A 371 1.35 19.61 -14.27
N GLN A 372 0.05 19.66 -14.02
CA GLN A 372 -0.49 19.96 -12.69
C GLN A 372 -0.07 18.84 -11.72
N ILE A 373 0.32 19.18 -10.50
CA ILE A 373 0.49 18.21 -9.42
C ILE A 373 -0.76 18.21 -8.55
N ILE A 374 -1.24 17.02 -8.17
CA ILE A 374 -2.30 16.84 -7.18
C ILE A 374 -1.76 15.96 -6.06
N ASP A 375 -1.86 16.47 -4.83
CA ASP A 375 -1.36 15.81 -3.64
C ASP A 375 -2.46 15.01 -2.94
N PRO A 376 -2.23 13.72 -2.62
CA PRO A 376 -3.20 12.92 -1.90
C PRO A 376 -3.26 13.34 -0.43
N LEU A 377 -4.47 13.41 0.11
CA LEU A 377 -4.79 13.69 1.50
C LEU A 377 -5.38 12.46 2.15
N ASN A 378 -4.87 12.09 3.33
CA ASN A 378 -5.47 11.03 4.11
C ASN A 378 -5.60 11.39 5.58
N GLN A 379 -6.66 10.89 6.20
CA GLN A 379 -6.69 10.75 7.65
C GLN A 379 -5.76 9.61 8.08
N VAL A 380 -5.30 9.69 9.32
CA VAL A 380 -4.47 8.65 9.92
C VAL A 380 -5.29 7.91 10.97
N GLY A 381 -5.10 6.60 11.07
CA GLY A 381 -5.81 5.73 11.99
C GLY A 381 -7.10 5.15 11.40
N ASN A 382 -7.51 3.99 11.93
CA ASN A 382 -8.64 3.22 11.40
C ASN A 382 -10.01 3.55 12.06
N GLY A 383 -10.06 4.56 12.93
CA GLY A 383 -11.31 4.97 13.60
C GLY A 383 -11.72 4.09 14.77
N THR A 384 -10.91 3.10 15.16
CA THR A 384 -11.16 2.29 16.35
C THR A 384 -10.75 3.04 17.62
N VAL A 385 -11.17 2.54 18.79
CA VAL A 385 -10.76 3.11 20.08
C VAL A 385 -9.25 3.01 20.30
N ALA A 386 -8.61 1.96 19.77
CA ALA A 386 -7.16 1.75 19.91
C ALA A 386 -6.34 2.56 18.91
N ASP A 387 -6.95 2.98 17.79
CA ASP A 387 -6.32 3.72 16.70
C ASP A 387 -7.33 4.72 16.11
N PRO A 388 -7.63 5.82 16.84
CA PRO A 388 -8.67 6.77 16.45
C PRO A 388 -8.28 7.49 15.16
N ALA A 389 -9.27 7.73 14.30
CA ALA A 389 -9.09 8.49 13.09
C ALA A 389 -8.75 9.96 13.41
N ASP A 390 -7.64 10.45 12.88
CA ASP A 390 -7.18 11.83 12.96
C ASP A 390 -7.30 12.49 11.57
N PRO A 391 -8.41 13.20 11.31
CA PRO A 391 -8.63 13.88 10.03
C PRO A 391 -7.72 15.09 9.83
N THR A 392 -7.06 15.58 10.89
CA THR A 392 -6.26 16.81 10.81
C THR A 392 -4.92 16.63 10.06
N TYR A 393 -4.55 15.38 9.72
CA TYR A 393 -3.48 15.14 8.74
C TYR A 393 -3.86 15.68 7.37
N GLY A 394 -5.05 15.36 6.86
CA GLY A 394 -5.52 15.86 5.57
C GLY A 394 -5.52 17.38 5.48
N THR A 395 -5.95 18.08 6.54
CA THR A 395 -5.89 19.55 6.60
C THR A 395 -4.45 20.08 6.55
N ALA A 396 -3.51 19.45 7.26
CA ALA A 396 -2.11 19.87 7.28
C ALA A 396 -1.39 19.57 5.96
N GLU A 397 -1.65 18.40 5.38
CA GLU A 397 -1.13 17.99 4.07
C GLU A 397 -1.62 18.93 2.96
N ALA A 398 -2.89 19.35 3.00
CA ALA A 398 -3.44 20.34 2.06
C ALA A 398 -2.74 21.71 2.18
N GLN A 399 -2.43 22.15 3.41
CA GLN A 399 -1.68 23.39 3.63
C GLN A 399 -0.27 23.31 3.03
N ILE A 400 0.38 22.15 3.11
CA ILE A 400 1.68 21.91 2.47
C ILE A 400 1.51 21.95 0.94
N ALA A 401 0.53 21.25 0.38
CA ALA A 401 0.29 21.23 -1.06
C ALA A 401 0.12 22.65 -1.65
N VAL A 402 -0.75 23.48 -1.07
CA VAL A 402 -1.00 24.84 -1.61
C VAL A 402 0.15 25.82 -1.41
N ALA A 403 1.14 25.50 -0.57
CA ALA A 403 2.36 26.30 -0.45
C ALA A 403 3.33 26.08 -1.63
N HIS A 404 3.10 25.03 -2.43
CA HIS A 404 3.96 24.61 -3.53
C HIS A 404 3.37 24.99 -4.90
N GLN A 405 4.26 25.22 -5.87
CA GLN A 405 3.91 25.56 -7.24
C GLN A 405 4.84 24.84 -8.23
N ASN A 406 4.26 24.37 -9.33
CA ASN A 406 5.00 23.74 -10.41
C ASN A 406 5.79 24.76 -11.25
N ALA A 407 6.53 24.28 -12.26
CA ALA A 407 7.38 25.12 -13.10
C ALA A 407 6.63 26.20 -13.90
N SER A 408 5.31 26.05 -14.05
CA SER A 408 4.43 27.01 -14.73
C SER A 408 3.76 27.99 -13.77
N GLY A 409 4.09 27.94 -12.47
CA GLY A 409 3.49 28.76 -11.42
C GLY A 409 2.08 28.30 -11.01
N LYS A 410 1.66 27.09 -11.41
CA LYS A 410 0.40 26.52 -10.93
C LYS A 410 0.61 25.97 -9.52
N VAL A 411 -0.21 26.42 -8.58
CA VAL A 411 -0.27 25.88 -7.23
C VAL A 411 -0.70 24.42 -7.28
N ASN A 412 -0.13 23.57 -6.43
CA ASN A 412 -0.56 22.17 -6.38
C ASN A 412 -2.05 22.11 -6.00
N GLY A 413 -2.74 21.17 -6.64
CA GLY A 413 -4.04 20.73 -6.17
C GLY A 413 -3.87 19.70 -5.08
N PHE A 414 -4.97 19.29 -4.49
CA PHE A 414 -4.98 18.19 -3.55
C PHE A 414 -6.32 17.48 -3.59
N GLY A 415 -6.35 16.25 -3.10
CA GLY A 415 -7.57 15.46 -3.08
C GLY A 415 -7.60 14.37 -2.05
N SER A 416 -8.79 13.84 -1.78
CA SER A 416 -9.01 12.82 -0.76
C SER A 416 -9.67 11.60 -1.38
N GLN A 417 -9.13 10.41 -1.11
CA GLN A 417 -9.78 9.13 -1.44
C GLN A 417 -10.71 8.67 -0.32
N GLY A 418 -11.51 9.61 0.18
CA GLY A 418 -12.35 9.41 1.36
C GLY A 418 -13.83 9.62 1.12
N MET A 419 -14.26 9.95 -0.11
CA MET A 419 -15.66 10.32 -0.37
C MET A 419 -16.60 9.15 -0.09
N GLN A 420 -17.52 9.34 0.85
CA GLN A 420 -18.47 8.30 1.27
C GLN A 420 -19.78 8.89 1.79
N ALA A 421 -20.85 8.08 1.85
CA ALA A 421 -22.18 8.57 2.23
C ALA A 421 -22.25 9.16 3.65
N SER A 422 -21.43 8.67 4.57
CA SER A 422 -21.36 9.18 5.94
C SER A 422 -20.86 10.63 6.01
N ASP A 423 -20.13 11.12 5.01
CA ASP A 423 -19.65 12.52 4.95
C ASP A 423 -20.81 13.51 4.93
N ILE A 424 -21.90 13.19 4.23
CA ILE A 424 -23.11 14.03 4.18
C ILE A 424 -23.68 14.20 5.60
N THR A 425 -23.81 13.08 6.32
CA THR A 425 -24.35 13.09 7.68
C THR A 425 -23.40 13.71 8.69
N ASN A 426 -22.09 13.48 8.55
CA ASN A 426 -21.06 14.07 9.39
C ASN A 426 -21.05 15.59 9.24
N TYR A 427 -21.02 16.08 8.00
CA TYR A 427 -21.07 17.51 7.71
C TYR A 427 -22.34 18.17 8.28
N ALA A 428 -23.52 17.57 8.07
CA ALA A 428 -24.78 18.07 8.64
C ALA A 428 -24.80 18.09 10.18
N ALA A 429 -24.03 17.20 10.82
CA ALA A 429 -23.85 17.15 12.26
C ALA A 429 -22.69 18.02 12.77
N ASN A 430 -22.09 18.85 11.91
CA ASN A 430 -20.90 19.66 12.21
C ASN A 430 -19.72 18.81 12.72
N LYS A 431 -19.52 17.66 12.07
CA LYS A 431 -18.35 16.80 12.21
C LYS A 431 -17.55 16.82 10.91
N ASP A 432 -16.28 16.47 11.01
CA ASP A 432 -15.39 16.40 9.86
C ASP A 432 -15.84 15.28 8.91
N CYS A 433 -15.74 15.55 7.61
CA CYS A 433 -15.77 14.50 6.60
C CYS A 433 -14.47 13.68 6.67
N SER A 434 -14.39 12.54 5.99
CA SER A 434 -13.15 11.76 5.88
C SER A 434 -11.97 12.65 5.50
N SER A 435 -10.83 12.55 6.21
CA SER A 435 -9.65 13.41 5.98
C SER A 435 -9.92 14.92 6.04
N ASP A 436 -11.03 15.35 6.67
CA ASP A 436 -11.55 16.74 6.66
C ASP A 436 -11.59 17.38 5.26
N TRP A 437 -11.93 16.59 4.22
CA TRP A 437 -11.96 17.13 2.86
C TRP A 437 -12.99 18.27 2.72
N CYS A 438 -14.13 18.18 3.41
CA CYS A 438 -15.16 19.22 3.37
C CYS A 438 -14.65 20.57 3.94
N GLY A 439 -14.02 20.58 5.12
CA GLY A 439 -13.49 21.80 5.73
C GLY A 439 -12.33 22.38 4.92
N THR A 440 -11.45 21.51 4.46
CA THR A 440 -10.29 21.87 3.63
C THR A 440 -10.72 22.47 2.29
N PHE A 441 -11.72 21.90 1.60
CA PHE A 441 -12.19 22.42 0.32
C PHE A 441 -12.88 23.78 0.48
N ASN A 442 -13.71 23.94 1.52
CA ASN A 442 -14.32 25.23 1.85
C ASN A 442 -13.26 26.31 2.15
N THR A 443 -12.09 25.92 2.64
CA THR A 443 -10.97 26.85 2.91
C THR A 443 -10.28 27.29 1.64
N PHE A 444 -10.06 26.37 0.69
CA PHE A 444 -9.19 26.61 -0.47
C PHE A 444 -9.90 26.82 -1.81
N TYR A 445 -11.20 26.60 -1.94
CA TYR A 445 -11.87 26.70 -3.26
C TYR A 445 -11.72 28.06 -3.96
N GLN A 446 -11.56 29.15 -3.20
CA GLN A 446 -11.40 30.49 -3.76
C GLN A 446 -10.00 30.74 -4.35
N THR A 447 -9.01 29.89 -4.05
CA THR A 447 -7.65 30.04 -4.58
C THR A 447 -7.51 29.51 -6.00
N GLY A 448 -8.51 28.78 -6.51
CA GLY A 448 -8.51 28.19 -7.85
C GLY A 448 -7.61 26.96 -7.98
N VAL A 449 -7.15 26.38 -6.86
CA VAL A 449 -6.45 25.09 -6.86
C VAL A 449 -7.40 23.95 -7.26
N PRO A 450 -6.92 22.93 -7.98
CA PRO A 450 -7.69 21.71 -8.19
C PRO A 450 -7.99 21.01 -6.87
N LEU A 451 -9.27 20.74 -6.64
CA LEU A 451 -9.82 20.00 -5.51
C LEU A 451 -10.37 18.67 -6.02
N GLU A 452 -9.68 17.57 -5.73
CA GLU A 452 -9.96 16.23 -6.25
C GLU A 452 -10.62 15.34 -5.20
N LEU A 453 -11.63 14.57 -5.58
CA LEU A 453 -12.21 13.54 -4.72
C LEU A 453 -12.28 12.21 -5.44
N GLN A 454 -11.87 11.18 -4.74
CA GLN A 454 -12.10 9.81 -5.09
C GLN A 454 -12.91 9.15 -3.97
N GLN A 455 -13.67 8.14 -4.35
CA GLN A 455 -14.43 7.33 -3.41
C GLN A 455 -13.49 6.42 -2.61
N VAL A 456 -13.78 6.19 -1.33
CA VAL A 456 -12.98 5.30 -0.44
C VAL A 456 -12.95 3.84 -0.92
N GLY A 457 -13.97 3.45 -1.68
CA GLY A 457 -14.12 2.19 -2.41
C GLY A 457 -15.20 2.40 -3.48
N LEU A 458 -15.77 1.34 -4.07
CA LEU A 458 -17.02 1.51 -4.85
C LEU A 458 -18.07 2.22 -3.96
N SER A 459 -19.01 2.98 -4.53
CA SER A 459 -19.68 4.18 -3.96
C SER A 459 -20.17 4.24 -2.51
N ALA A 460 -20.02 3.20 -1.70
CA ALA A 460 -20.24 3.17 -0.26
C ALA A 460 -21.58 3.84 0.08
N PRO A 461 -22.69 3.36 -0.51
CA PRO A 461 -24.01 3.99 -0.37
C PRO A 461 -24.54 3.93 1.06
N VAL A 462 -23.89 3.14 1.91
CA VAL A 462 -24.21 2.94 3.31
C VAL A 462 -22.97 3.25 4.14
N PRO A 463 -23.13 3.73 5.39
CA PRO A 463 -22.00 3.89 6.30
C PRO A 463 -21.29 2.54 6.46
N GLU A 464 -20.06 2.43 5.98
CA GLU A 464 -19.29 1.18 6.01
C GLU A 464 -18.31 1.15 7.18
N SER A 465 -17.99 -0.07 7.60
CA SER A 465 -16.91 -0.36 8.54
C SER A 465 -15.61 -0.82 7.84
N ASP A 466 -15.62 -1.11 6.52
CA ASP A 466 -14.53 -1.83 5.85
C ASP A 466 -14.39 -1.50 4.34
N VAL A 467 -13.28 -1.94 3.72
CA VAL A 467 -12.82 -1.66 2.34
C VAL A 467 -13.56 -2.42 1.21
N ASN A 468 -14.68 -3.09 1.49
CA ASN A 468 -15.41 -3.93 0.51
C ASN A 468 -16.78 -3.33 0.15
N SER A 469 -16.83 -2.01 0.02
CA SER A 469 -18.07 -1.31 -0.24
C SER A 469 -18.67 -1.71 -1.59
N PRO A 470 -19.98 -1.99 -1.68
CA PRO A 470 -20.65 -2.20 -2.95
C PRO A 470 -20.77 -0.87 -3.69
N THR A 471 -20.85 -0.92 -5.03
CA THR A 471 -21.31 0.22 -5.84
C THR A 471 -22.65 0.72 -5.28
N GLY A 472 -22.71 2.01 -5.02
CA GLY A 472 -23.84 2.73 -4.45
C GLY A 472 -24.40 3.82 -5.33
N ASP A 473 -25.52 4.40 -4.90
CA ASP A 473 -26.13 5.54 -5.59
C ASP A 473 -25.25 6.80 -5.46
N LEU A 474 -24.76 7.30 -6.59
CA LEU A 474 -23.93 8.51 -6.65
C LEU A 474 -24.75 9.81 -6.69
N ARG A 475 -26.07 9.75 -6.91
CA ARG A 475 -26.95 10.93 -6.97
C ARG A 475 -26.95 11.79 -5.70
N PRO A 476 -26.83 11.26 -4.46
CA PRO A 476 -26.63 12.10 -3.28
C PRO A 476 -25.19 12.60 -3.12
N LEU A 477 -24.20 11.77 -3.49
CA LEU A 477 -22.79 12.04 -3.24
C LEU A 477 -22.22 13.15 -4.13
N LEU A 478 -22.53 13.12 -5.43
CA LEU A 478 -21.89 14.05 -6.37
C LEU A 478 -22.41 15.48 -6.26
N PRO A 479 -23.73 15.73 -6.14
CA PRO A 479 -24.20 17.08 -5.85
C PRO A 479 -23.62 17.59 -4.54
N PHE A 480 -23.49 16.75 -3.51
CA PHE A 480 -22.84 17.12 -2.26
C PHE A 480 -21.36 17.49 -2.46
N ALA A 481 -20.58 16.67 -3.17
CA ALA A 481 -19.18 16.95 -3.49
C ALA A 481 -19.02 18.28 -4.26
N VAL A 482 -19.85 18.52 -5.28
CA VAL A 482 -19.86 19.77 -6.06
C VAL A 482 -20.31 20.96 -5.20
N GLU A 483 -21.32 20.79 -4.34
CA GLU A 483 -21.77 21.82 -3.38
C GLU A 483 -20.67 22.18 -2.37
N ARG A 484 -19.75 21.25 -2.14
CA ARG A 484 -18.53 21.39 -1.33
C ARG A 484 -17.28 21.64 -2.18
N HIS A 485 -17.46 22.18 -3.38
CA HIS A 485 -16.42 22.74 -4.23
C HIS A 485 -15.45 21.76 -4.88
N ALA A 486 -15.74 20.45 -4.88
CA ALA A 486 -14.95 19.51 -5.65
C ALA A 486 -14.91 19.91 -7.14
N THR A 487 -13.72 19.88 -7.73
CA THR A 487 -13.47 20.27 -9.13
C THR A 487 -13.11 19.09 -10.01
N ILE A 488 -12.57 18.03 -9.42
CA ILE A 488 -12.22 16.77 -10.07
C ILE A 488 -12.88 15.66 -9.24
N ILE A 489 -13.59 14.75 -9.91
CA ILE A 489 -14.14 13.55 -9.29
C ILE A 489 -13.56 12.34 -10.01
N GLU A 490 -12.78 11.54 -9.29
CA GLU A 490 -12.36 10.22 -9.73
C GLU A 490 -13.41 9.18 -9.32
N LEU A 491 -13.89 8.42 -10.30
CA LEU A 491 -14.89 7.37 -10.09
C LEU A 491 -14.29 6.01 -10.47
N TYR A 492 -14.64 4.99 -9.70
CA TYR A 492 -14.43 3.61 -10.15
C TYR A 492 -15.25 3.35 -11.41
N ASP A 493 -14.72 2.50 -12.30
CA ASP A 493 -15.35 2.13 -13.56
C ASP A 493 -16.78 1.60 -13.38
N LEU A 494 -17.00 0.74 -12.38
CA LEU A 494 -18.32 0.22 -12.03
C LEU A 494 -19.29 1.33 -11.60
N ASP A 495 -18.82 2.32 -10.84
CA ASP A 495 -19.66 3.42 -10.37
C ASP A 495 -19.98 4.39 -11.50
N ALA A 496 -19.00 4.72 -12.34
CA ALA A 496 -19.20 5.55 -13.52
C ALA A 496 -20.28 4.98 -14.47
N LEU A 497 -20.35 3.65 -14.59
CA LEU A 497 -21.31 2.97 -15.47
C LEU A 497 -22.69 2.80 -14.84
N LEU A 498 -22.78 2.58 -13.52
CA LEU A 498 -23.97 2.01 -12.90
C LEU A 498 -24.59 2.89 -11.81
N ALA A 499 -23.79 3.70 -11.12
CA ALA A 499 -24.22 4.41 -9.91
C ALA A 499 -25.17 5.60 -10.15
N TYR A 500 -25.40 5.98 -11.41
CA TYR A 500 -26.32 7.06 -11.79
C TYR A 500 -27.70 6.59 -12.22
N ASP A 501 -27.89 5.30 -12.53
CA ASP A 501 -29.22 4.78 -12.84
C ASP A 501 -30.02 4.70 -11.54
N PRO A 502 -31.10 5.49 -11.39
CA PRO A 502 -31.91 5.51 -10.17
C PRO A 502 -32.57 4.16 -9.86
N ASN A 503 -32.52 3.21 -10.78
CA ASN A 503 -33.06 1.86 -10.64
C ASN A 503 -31.99 0.76 -10.54
N TYR A 504 -30.72 1.12 -10.42
CA TYR A 504 -29.64 0.17 -10.20
C TYR A 504 -29.63 -0.29 -8.72
N CYS A 505 -29.98 -1.57 -8.44
CA CYS A 505 -29.92 -2.21 -7.10
C CYS A 505 -28.60 -2.97 -6.98
N VAL A 506 -27.77 -2.62 -5.99
CA VAL A 506 -26.64 -3.48 -5.56
C VAL A 506 -27.04 -4.20 -4.29
N LEU A 507 -26.99 -5.54 -4.30
CA LEU A 507 -27.32 -6.36 -3.12
C LEU A 507 -26.22 -6.25 -2.06
N PRO A 508 -26.54 -5.99 -0.79
CA PRO A 508 -25.68 -6.40 0.30
C PRO A 508 -25.81 -7.91 0.55
N ALA A 509 -24.68 -8.58 0.79
CA ALA A 509 -24.57 -10.04 0.89
C ALA A 509 -25.35 -10.70 2.03
N VAL A 510 -25.88 -9.94 3.00
CA VAL A 510 -26.24 -10.52 4.32
C VAL A 510 -27.75 -10.63 4.59
N ASN A 511 -28.64 -10.01 3.80
CA ASN A 511 -30.10 -10.06 4.09
C ASN A 511 -31.03 -10.32 2.89
N GLY A 512 -30.49 -10.71 1.73
CA GLY A 512 -31.23 -11.51 0.74
C GLY A 512 -32.55 -10.95 0.18
N LEU A 513 -32.82 -9.65 0.23
CA LEU A 513 -33.99 -9.04 -0.42
C LEU A 513 -33.60 -7.77 -1.21
N CYS A 514 -33.44 -7.87 -2.54
CA CYS A 514 -33.93 -6.82 -3.45
C CYS A 514 -35.30 -7.31 -3.96
N ALA A 515 -36.31 -6.44 -4.02
CA ALA A 515 -37.35 -6.59 -5.04
C ALA A 515 -36.66 -6.61 -6.44
N PRO A 516 -37.24 -7.19 -7.48
CA PRO A 516 -36.47 -7.92 -8.50
C PRO A 516 -35.35 -7.12 -9.21
N GLY A 517 -34.17 -7.72 -9.36
CA GLY A 517 -33.09 -7.21 -10.22
C GLY A 517 -31.74 -7.02 -9.55
N SER A 518 -31.09 -8.11 -9.15
CA SER A 518 -29.77 -7.98 -8.55
C SER A 518 -28.88 -9.22 -8.71
N VAL A 519 -27.57 -8.97 -8.79
CA VAL A 519 -26.50 -9.96 -8.94
C VAL A 519 -25.46 -9.70 -7.85
N GLU A 520 -24.97 -10.77 -7.24
CA GLU A 520 -23.75 -10.76 -6.43
C GLU A 520 -22.56 -10.68 -7.39
N ILE A 521 -21.78 -9.61 -7.33
CA ILE A 521 -20.46 -9.57 -7.96
C ILE A 521 -19.49 -9.94 -6.84
N PRO A 522 -19.09 -11.22 -6.67
CA PRO A 522 -17.82 -11.46 -5.99
C PRO A 522 -16.79 -10.60 -6.73
N ILE A 523 -15.92 -9.90 -6.01
CA ILE A 523 -14.82 -9.08 -6.56
C ILE A 523 -13.91 -10.01 -7.39
N ILE A 524 -14.38 -10.38 -8.56
CA ILE A 524 -13.69 -11.07 -9.61
C ILE A 524 -13.42 -9.93 -10.56
N VAL A 525 -12.15 -9.54 -10.66
CA VAL A 525 -11.66 -8.86 -11.85
C VAL A 525 -12.08 -9.72 -13.02
N LEU A 526 -13.21 -9.39 -13.65
CA LEU A 526 -13.61 -10.07 -14.87
C LEU A 526 -12.46 -9.79 -15.84
N PRO A 527 -11.87 -10.83 -16.46
CA PRO A 527 -10.90 -10.61 -17.53
C PRO A 527 -11.49 -9.61 -18.53
N PRO A 528 -10.70 -8.68 -19.11
CA PRO A 528 -11.24 -7.63 -20.00
C PRO A 528 -12.21 -8.15 -21.07
N GLN A 529 -11.96 -9.36 -21.60
CA GLN A 529 -12.84 -10.04 -22.55
C GLN A 529 -14.24 -10.42 -22.03
N ASN A 530 -14.42 -10.51 -20.71
CA ASN A 530 -15.66 -10.89 -20.04
C ASN A 530 -16.41 -9.69 -19.45
N GLN A 531 -15.77 -8.52 -19.34
CA GLN A 531 -16.40 -7.30 -18.88
C GLN A 531 -17.49 -6.83 -19.85
N LEU A 532 -17.21 -6.81 -21.16
CA LEU A 532 -18.17 -6.37 -22.17
C LEU A 532 -19.46 -7.24 -22.23
N PRO A 533 -19.40 -8.60 -22.28
CA PRO A 533 -20.59 -9.45 -22.18
C PRO A 533 -21.35 -9.28 -20.86
N TYR A 534 -20.64 -9.01 -19.76
CA TYR A 534 -21.24 -8.80 -18.44
C TYR A 534 -22.03 -7.50 -18.40
N PHE A 535 -21.46 -6.38 -18.84
CA PHE A 535 -22.17 -5.10 -18.94
C PHE A 535 -23.32 -5.14 -19.96
N GLN A 536 -23.25 -6.00 -20.98
CA GLN A 536 -24.38 -6.28 -21.88
C GLN A 536 -25.51 -7.14 -21.24
N ALA A 537 -25.20 -7.88 -20.17
CA ALA A 537 -26.16 -8.72 -19.45
C ALA A 537 -26.86 -7.97 -18.29
N VAL A 538 -26.26 -6.90 -17.77
CA VAL A 538 -26.91 -5.99 -16.83
C VAL A 538 -28.10 -5.32 -17.54
N GLY A 539 -29.32 -5.59 -17.06
CA GLY A 539 -30.55 -5.09 -17.70
C GLY A 539 -31.30 -6.07 -18.62
N GLN A 540 -30.96 -7.36 -18.65
CA GLN A 540 -31.74 -8.32 -19.45
C GLN A 540 -33.19 -8.48 -18.92
N PRO A 541 -34.16 -8.85 -19.79
CA PRO A 541 -35.57 -9.00 -19.42
C PRO A 541 -35.78 -9.95 -18.24
N GLY A 542 -36.29 -9.43 -17.12
CA GLY A 542 -36.56 -10.19 -15.89
C GLY A 542 -36.19 -9.49 -14.59
N GLN A 543 -35.42 -8.39 -14.65
CA GLN A 543 -35.11 -7.53 -13.51
C GLN A 543 -36.20 -6.43 -13.38
N GLN A 544 -36.90 -6.31 -12.24
CA GLN A 544 -37.92 -5.28 -12.01
C GLN A 544 -37.29 -4.03 -11.39
N GLY A 545 -36.84 -3.11 -12.23
CA GLY A 545 -36.34 -1.81 -11.78
C GLY A 545 -35.52 -1.17 -12.87
N ALA A 546 -34.45 -1.85 -13.31
CA ALA A 546 -33.68 -1.44 -14.47
C ALA A 546 -34.47 -1.75 -15.76
N LYS A 547 -34.70 -0.75 -16.62
CA LYS A 547 -35.28 -1.00 -17.96
C LYS A 547 -34.35 -1.80 -18.85
N GLY A 548 -33.05 -1.68 -18.62
CA GLY A 548 -32.04 -2.57 -19.18
C GLY A 548 -32.00 -2.62 -20.71
N ASP A 549 -32.55 -1.61 -21.36
CA ASP A 549 -32.58 -1.46 -22.81
C ASP A 549 -31.26 -0.93 -23.39
N GLY A 550 -30.21 -0.85 -22.56
CA GLY A 550 -28.93 -0.24 -22.90
C GLY A 550 -29.04 1.24 -23.25
N SER A 551 -30.19 1.90 -23.04
CA SER A 551 -30.39 3.29 -23.46
C SER A 551 -29.47 4.25 -22.72
N TYR A 552 -29.11 3.97 -21.48
CA TYR A 552 -28.16 4.80 -20.73
C TYR A 552 -26.72 4.65 -21.25
N ALA A 553 -26.24 3.42 -21.43
CA ALA A 553 -24.96 3.14 -22.08
C ALA A 553 -24.92 3.66 -23.52
N ALA A 554 -26.02 3.57 -24.27
CA ALA A 554 -26.16 4.12 -25.61
C ALA A 554 -26.15 5.65 -25.61
N VAL A 555 -26.77 6.31 -24.63
CA VAL A 555 -26.75 7.77 -24.46
C VAL A 555 -25.36 8.24 -24.06
N ILE A 556 -24.70 7.55 -23.12
CA ILE A 556 -23.31 7.81 -22.75
C ILE A 556 -22.43 7.63 -24.00
N ASN A 557 -22.51 6.48 -24.67
CA ASN A 557 -21.71 6.21 -25.87
C ASN A 557 -21.99 7.17 -27.04
N SER A 558 -23.25 7.60 -27.23
CA SER A 558 -23.62 8.54 -28.30
C SER A 558 -23.23 9.99 -27.98
N THR A 559 -23.19 10.34 -26.70
CA THR A 559 -22.91 11.72 -26.25
C THR A 559 -21.43 11.92 -25.94
N GLN A 560 -20.72 10.85 -25.56
CA GLN A 560 -19.38 10.91 -24.98
C GLN A 560 -18.38 9.95 -25.66
N GLY A 561 -18.77 9.19 -26.69
CA GLY A 561 -17.93 8.19 -27.36
C GLY A 561 -17.89 6.85 -26.62
N GLN A 562 -17.29 5.81 -27.20
CA GLN A 562 -17.18 4.51 -26.52
C GLN A 562 -16.37 4.63 -25.21
N HIS A 563 -16.94 4.11 -24.12
CA HIS A 563 -16.32 3.98 -22.81
C HIS A 563 -15.63 2.63 -22.63
#